data_AF-D8FXM9-F1
#
_entry.id   AF-D8FXM9-F1
#
_cell.length_a   1.000
_cell.length_b   1.000
_cell.length_c   1.000
_cell.angle_alpha   90.00
_cell.angle_beta   90.00
_cell.angle_gamma   90.00
#
_symmetry.space_group_name_H-M   'P 1'
#
loop_
_entity.id
_entity.type
_entity.pdbx_description
1 polymer ?
#
loop_
_entity_poly.entity_id
_entity_poly.type
_entity_poly.pdbx_seq_one_letter_code
_entity_poly.pdbx_strand_id
1 'polypeptide(L)'
;MVLACVGANLTLVEPNHQVLPQLKALFQKFGVTEHIAALVTEGIDIFESDITYDIVLAEGFLFTLPNRDEMVQKIGQLLKPGGLAVISFNDRYGCLLEMTRRMVVWRAYQLQGIDNVHSQVALNIAEKLYAEDFSKLKASRSFEAWWKDTLINPFLASKYHWSYPELIPLLEQIGCEFYSSSPKWTGIDRFTWYKNVSDSSERHQQLTENLRMYLPFFLTGLPPSAGEKSSASPAVIDSLTNLIEQLSDYTVNWGTPIEAIIYPPLLDEYLSQIQDSRLQQFNREMKNIYEAVKYNQLEQLISVYQASKCVRSMWGAPYHYICFSKMAYS
;
A
#
# COMPACT_ATOMS: atom_id res chain seq x y z
N MET A 1 11.59 4.54 18.96
CA MET A 1 12.93 5.10 19.27
C MET A 1 12.98 6.62 19.16
N VAL A 2 12.69 7.23 18.00
CA VAL A 2 12.67 8.70 17.86
C VAL A 2 11.81 9.38 18.92
N LEU A 3 10.61 8.84 19.21
CA LEU A 3 9.75 9.34 20.28
C LEU A 3 10.39 9.30 21.68
N ALA A 4 11.12 8.22 22.00
CA ALA A 4 11.86 8.13 23.26
C ALA A 4 13.00 9.16 23.34
N CYS A 5 13.72 9.40 22.24
CA CYS A 5 14.76 10.43 22.17
C CYS A 5 14.23 11.85 22.43
N VAL A 6 12.92 12.10 22.23
CA VAL A 6 12.28 13.39 22.53
C VAL A 6 11.48 13.37 23.85
N GLY A 7 11.68 12.33 24.68
CA GLY A 7 11.16 12.25 26.04
C GLY A 7 9.83 11.49 26.20
N ALA A 8 9.32 10.82 25.17
CA ALA A 8 8.09 10.03 25.30
C ALA A 8 8.34 8.73 26.08
N ASN A 9 7.41 8.38 26.97
CA ASN A 9 7.38 7.07 27.62
C ASN A 9 6.61 6.08 26.74
N LEU A 10 7.18 4.90 26.52
CA LEU A 10 6.70 3.93 25.54
C LEU A 10 6.23 2.65 26.22
N THR A 11 5.01 2.22 25.86
CA THR A 11 4.59 0.82 25.97
C THR A 11 4.88 0.15 24.62
N LEU A 12 5.72 -0.88 24.63
CA LEU A 12 6.07 -1.66 23.45
C LEU A 12 5.35 -3.00 23.52
N VAL A 13 4.55 -3.33 22.51
CA VAL A 13 3.80 -4.59 22.40
C VAL A 13 4.39 -5.36 21.22
N GLU A 14 5.03 -6.50 21.49
CA GLU A 14 5.71 -7.31 20.48
C GLU A 14 5.54 -8.81 20.78
N PRO A 15 4.77 -9.55 19.96
CA PRO A 15 4.56 -10.99 20.17
C PRO A 15 5.79 -11.83 19.82
N ASN A 16 6.70 -11.33 18.97
CA ASN A 16 7.86 -12.10 18.53
C ASN A 16 9.02 -12.03 19.54
N HIS A 17 9.13 -13.07 20.36
CA HIS A 17 10.21 -13.24 21.33
C HIS A 17 11.62 -13.09 20.74
N GLN A 18 11.83 -13.38 19.46
CA GLN A 18 13.14 -13.28 18.81
C GLN A 18 13.59 -11.83 18.59
N VAL A 19 12.66 -10.89 18.51
CA VAL A 19 12.94 -9.46 18.26
C VAL A 19 13.29 -8.73 19.57
N LEU A 20 12.76 -9.20 20.71
CA LEU A 20 12.90 -8.51 22.00
C LEU A 20 14.35 -8.22 22.42
N PRO A 21 15.34 -9.15 22.28
CA PRO A 21 16.72 -8.85 22.64
C PRO A 21 17.31 -7.73 21.78
N GLN A 22 17.00 -7.71 20.48
CA GLN A 22 17.46 -6.68 19.55
C GLN A 22 16.82 -5.33 19.84
N LEU A 23 15.52 -5.33 20.16
CA LEU A 23 14.79 -4.13 20.57
C LEU A 23 15.41 -3.51 21.83
N LYS A 24 15.67 -4.31 22.87
CA LYS A 24 16.35 -3.85 24.10
C LYS A 24 17.74 -3.30 23.81
N ALA A 25 18.54 -4.03 23.03
CA ALA A 25 19.89 -3.61 22.64
C ALA A 25 19.86 -2.28 21.87
N LEU A 26 18.86 -2.06 21.02
CA LEU A 26 18.68 -0.82 20.29
C LEU A 26 18.41 0.36 21.25
N PHE A 27 17.47 0.22 22.17
CA PHE A 27 17.19 1.27 23.16
C PHE A 27 18.40 1.57 24.06
N GLN A 28 19.16 0.53 24.46
CA GLN A 28 20.40 0.70 25.22
C GLN A 28 21.46 1.44 24.42
N LYS A 29 21.66 1.08 23.14
CA LYS A 29 22.61 1.74 22.24
C LYS A 29 22.36 3.23 22.12
N PHE A 30 21.10 3.65 22.12
CA PHE A 30 20.70 5.05 22.03
C PHE A 30 20.54 5.75 23.39
N GLY A 31 20.78 5.04 24.50
CA GLY A 31 20.72 5.61 25.84
C GLY A 31 19.32 6.09 26.24
N VAL A 32 18.28 5.37 25.81
CA VAL A 32 16.86 5.73 26.06
C VAL A 32 16.07 4.57 26.67
N THR A 33 16.74 3.62 27.32
CA THR A 33 16.11 2.44 27.91
C THR A 33 15.10 2.79 29.00
N GLU A 34 15.35 3.84 29.76
CA GLU A 34 14.49 4.38 30.82
C GLU A 34 13.13 4.88 30.31
N HIS A 35 13.02 5.15 29.00
CA HIS A 35 11.77 5.53 28.37
C HIS A 35 10.88 4.34 27.97
N ILE A 36 11.34 3.09 28.16
CA ILE A 36 10.46 1.92 28.04
C ILE A 36 9.68 1.77 29.35
N ALA A 37 8.45 2.28 29.38
CA ALA A 37 7.55 2.14 30.52
C ALA A 37 7.06 0.69 30.69
N ALA A 38 6.81 0.01 29.57
CA ALA A 38 6.43 -1.40 29.54
C ALA A 38 6.92 -2.06 28.25
N LEU A 39 7.35 -3.31 28.36
CA LEU A 39 7.62 -4.19 27.22
C LEU A 39 6.78 -5.45 27.39
N VAL A 40 5.69 -5.52 26.63
CA VAL A 40 4.69 -6.57 26.72
C VAL A 40 4.89 -7.55 25.58
N THR A 41 4.95 -8.84 25.92
CA THR A 41 5.24 -9.91 24.96
C THR A 41 3.97 -10.66 24.60
N GLU A 42 3.10 -9.98 23.87
CA GLU A 42 1.83 -10.53 23.40
C GLU A 42 1.40 -9.85 22.09
N GLY A 43 0.39 -10.41 21.44
CA GLY A 43 -0.19 -9.82 20.24
C GLY A 43 -1.09 -8.64 20.57
N ILE A 44 -1.19 -7.67 19.64
CA ILE A 44 -2.07 -6.51 19.84
C ILE A 44 -3.54 -6.94 19.96
N ASP A 45 -3.92 -8.07 19.38
CA ASP A 45 -5.26 -8.65 19.43
C ASP A 45 -5.70 -8.99 20.86
N ILE A 46 -4.77 -9.45 21.71
CA ILE A 46 -5.05 -9.79 23.12
C ILE A 46 -4.52 -8.77 24.12
N PHE A 47 -3.75 -7.77 23.67
CA PHE A 47 -3.19 -6.74 24.54
C PHE A 47 -4.27 -5.87 25.18
N GLU A 48 -4.32 -5.82 26.50
CA GLU A 48 -5.27 -4.98 27.25
C GLU A 48 -4.51 -3.96 28.10
N SER A 49 -5.07 -2.76 28.24
CA SER A 49 -4.43 -1.66 28.95
C SER A 49 -5.46 -0.80 29.66
N ASP A 50 -5.27 -0.61 30.96
CA ASP A 50 -6.09 0.32 31.77
C ASP A 50 -5.78 1.79 31.49
N ILE A 51 -4.68 2.06 30.79
CA ILE A 51 -4.29 3.40 30.34
C ILE A 51 -4.53 3.57 28.84
N THR A 52 -4.83 4.81 28.46
CA THR A 52 -4.88 5.26 27.06
C THR A 52 -3.65 6.10 26.73
N TYR A 53 -3.37 6.26 25.45
CA TYR A 53 -2.14 6.83 24.92
C TYR A 53 -2.42 8.12 24.13
N ASP A 54 -1.51 9.07 24.22
CA ASP A 54 -1.53 10.30 23.41
C ASP A 54 -1.18 9.99 21.95
N ILE A 55 -0.34 8.97 21.73
CA ILE A 55 0.06 8.48 20.40
C ILE A 55 0.06 6.95 20.39
N VAL A 56 -0.56 6.34 19.36
CA VAL A 56 -0.46 4.90 19.08
C VAL A 56 0.12 4.69 17.68
N LEU A 57 1.17 3.89 17.56
CA LEU A 57 1.81 3.56 16.28
C LEU A 57 1.67 2.06 16.00
N ALA A 58 1.10 1.70 14.86
CA ALA A 58 0.98 0.31 14.43
C ALA A 58 1.34 0.19 12.94
N GLU A 59 2.62 -0.05 12.68
CA GLU A 59 3.20 -0.01 11.35
C GLU A 59 3.65 -1.40 10.88
N GLY A 60 3.32 -1.75 9.64
CA GLY A 60 3.97 -2.82 8.88
C GLY A 60 3.40 -4.22 9.10
N PHE A 61 2.37 -4.37 9.95
CA PHE A 61 1.81 -5.70 10.23
C PHE A 61 0.28 -5.78 10.19
N LEU A 62 -0.47 -4.70 10.50
CA LEU A 62 -1.93 -4.77 10.66
C LEU A 62 -2.66 -5.39 9.47
N PHE A 63 -2.22 -5.05 8.25
CA PHE A 63 -2.83 -5.55 7.03
C PHE A 63 -2.70 -7.07 6.85
N THR A 64 -1.81 -7.74 7.60
CA THR A 64 -1.63 -9.20 7.57
C THR A 64 -2.55 -9.96 8.53
N LEU A 65 -3.18 -9.24 9.47
CA LEU A 65 -4.05 -9.85 10.48
C LEU A 65 -5.41 -10.23 9.87
N PRO A 66 -5.98 -11.40 10.22
CA PRO A 66 -7.29 -11.82 9.70
C PRO A 66 -8.44 -10.91 10.16
N ASN A 67 -8.29 -10.29 11.32
CA ASN A 67 -9.24 -9.37 11.94
C ASN A 67 -8.76 -7.91 11.88
N ARG A 68 -8.05 -7.55 10.81
CA ARG A 68 -7.40 -6.24 10.63
C ARG A 68 -8.29 -5.03 10.90
N ASP A 69 -9.58 -5.07 10.55
CA ASP A 69 -10.51 -3.96 10.77
C ASP A 69 -10.85 -3.80 12.27
N GLU A 70 -11.01 -4.90 13.00
CA GLU A 70 -11.16 -4.91 14.46
C GLU A 70 -9.91 -4.37 15.15
N MET A 71 -8.73 -4.58 14.56
CA MET A 71 -7.49 -4.03 15.10
C MET A 71 -7.40 -2.51 14.95
N VAL A 72 -7.99 -1.92 13.90
CA VAL A 72 -8.14 -0.47 13.79
C VAL A 72 -9.06 0.05 14.91
N GLN A 73 -10.15 -0.66 15.21
CA GLN A 73 -11.02 -0.34 16.34
C GLN A 73 -10.27 -0.39 17.67
N LYS A 74 -9.48 -1.44 17.92
CA LYS A 74 -8.66 -1.58 19.13
C LYS A 74 -7.66 -0.45 19.27
N ILE A 75 -6.99 -0.05 18.18
CA ILE A 75 -6.12 1.13 18.17
C ILE A 75 -6.87 2.40 18.59
N GLY A 76 -8.08 2.61 18.07
CA GLY A 76 -8.92 3.75 18.45
C GLY A 76 -9.46 3.72 19.88
N GLN A 77 -9.49 2.55 20.55
CA GLN A 77 -9.82 2.41 21.98
C GLN A 77 -8.63 2.73 22.87
N LEU A 78 -7.41 2.44 22.41
CA LEU A 78 -6.18 2.77 23.12
C LEU A 78 -5.86 4.27 23.08
N LEU A 79 -6.50 5.07 22.23
CA LEU A 79 -6.29 6.51 22.16
C LEU A 79 -7.03 7.30 23.24
N LYS A 80 -6.34 8.27 23.83
CA LYS A 80 -6.98 9.37 24.56
C LYS A 80 -7.82 10.23 23.61
N PRO A 81 -8.87 10.92 24.10
CA PRO A 81 -9.52 11.99 23.34
C PRO A 81 -8.50 13.04 22.88
N GLY A 82 -8.48 13.36 21.58
CA GLY A 82 -7.48 14.24 20.95
C GLY A 82 -6.13 13.56 20.63
N GLY A 83 -5.94 12.31 21.03
CA GLY A 83 -4.75 11.52 20.71
C GLY A 83 -4.68 11.14 19.22
N LEU A 84 -3.48 10.81 18.75
CA LEU A 84 -3.21 10.47 17.36
C LEU A 84 -2.81 9.00 17.22
N ALA A 85 -3.38 8.30 16.25
CA ALA A 85 -2.84 7.02 15.80
C ALA A 85 -2.26 7.13 14.41
N VAL A 86 -1.20 6.37 14.16
CA VAL A 86 -0.63 6.15 12.83
C VAL A 86 -0.63 4.67 12.54
N ILE A 87 -1.24 4.31 11.41
CA ILE A 87 -1.18 2.94 10.88
C ILE A 87 -0.61 2.98 9.47
N SER A 88 0.02 1.88 9.06
CA SER A 88 0.43 1.69 7.67
C SER A 88 -0.27 0.53 7.00
N PHE A 89 -0.44 0.63 5.69
CA PHE A 89 -1.14 -0.36 4.88
C PHE A 89 -0.63 -0.35 3.43
N ASN A 90 -0.90 -1.46 2.74
CA ASN A 90 -0.75 -1.52 1.29
C ASN A 90 -2.02 -0.96 0.63
N ASP A 91 -1.88 0.15 -0.10
CA ASP A 91 -2.97 0.77 -0.85
C ASP A 91 -3.34 -0.07 -2.06
N ARG A 92 -4.62 -0.40 -2.16
CA ARG A 92 -5.20 -1.25 -3.20
C ARG A 92 -4.81 -0.76 -4.59
N TYR A 93 -4.99 0.53 -4.88
CA TYR A 93 -4.75 1.11 -6.20
C TYR A 93 -3.27 1.37 -6.44
N GLY A 94 -2.56 1.80 -5.39
CA GLY A 94 -1.12 1.97 -5.35
C GLY A 94 -0.34 0.74 -5.75
N CYS A 95 -0.87 -0.44 -5.44
CA CYS A 95 -0.27 -1.73 -5.74
C CYS A 95 -0.43 -2.19 -7.20
N LEU A 96 -1.14 -1.46 -8.08
CA LEU A 96 -1.38 -1.91 -9.47
C LEU A 96 -0.08 -2.30 -10.18
N LEU A 97 0.95 -1.46 -10.11
CA LEU A 97 2.23 -1.70 -10.77
C LEU A 97 3.00 -2.89 -10.20
N GLU A 98 2.89 -3.15 -8.90
CA GLU A 98 3.47 -4.33 -8.27
C GLU A 98 2.71 -5.59 -8.67
N MET A 99 1.37 -5.53 -8.70
CA MET A 99 0.50 -6.62 -9.16
C MET A 99 0.71 -6.95 -10.64
N THR A 100 0.91 -5.96 -11.50
CA THR A 100 1.26 -6.19 -12.91
C THR A 100 2.62 -6.86 -13.06
N ARG A 101 3.65 -6.44 -12.29
CA ARG A 101 4.95 -7.15 -12.27
C ARG A 101 4.78 -8.59 -11.77
N ARG A 102 4.00 -8.78 -10.71
CA ARG A 102 3.67 -10.09 -10.18
C ARG A 102 3.03 -10.98 -11.25
N MET A 103 2.02 -10.49 -11.96
CA MET A 103 1.40 -11.21 -13.08
C MET A 103 2.42 -11.60 -14.16
N VAL A 104 3.28 -10.67 -14.59
CA VAL A 104 4.29 -10.93 -15.64
C VAL A 104 5.25 -12.05 -15.23
N VAL A 105 5.78 -12.02 -13.99
CA VAL A 105 6.72 -13.06 -13.54
C VAL A 105 6.04 -14.40 -13.29
N TRP A 106 4.81 -14.39 -12.76
CA TRP A 106 4.03 -15.62 -12.59
C TRP A 106 3.67 -16.25 -13.93
N ARG A 107 3.35 -15.44 -14.94
CA ARG A 107 3.17 -15.94 -16.31
C ARG A 107 4.47 -16.51 -16.88
N ALA A 108 5.61 -15.89 -16.61
CA ALA A 108 6.90 -16.43 -17.01
C ALA A 108 7.20 -17.79 -16.33
N TYR A 109 6.87 -17.95 -15.05
CA TYR A 109 6.97 -19.24 -14.35
C TYR A 109 6.09 -20.31 -15.00
N GLN A 110 4.84 -19.96 -15.31
CA GLN A 110 3.89 -20.87 -15.97
C GLN A 110 4.40 -21.32 -17.34
N LEU A 111 4.90 -20.39 -18.17
CA LEU A 111 5.44 -20.69 -19.50
C LEU A 111 6.72 -21.56 -19.45
N GLN A 112 7.42 -21.58 -18.32
CA GLN A 112 8.62 -22.40 -18.09
C GLN A 112 8.33 -23.69 -17.31
N GLY A 113 7.07 -23.93 -16.91
CA GLY A 113 6.71 -25.10 -16.10
C GLY A 113 7.36 -25.09 -14.71
N ILE A 114 7.48 -23.92 -14.07
CA ILE A 114 8.05 -23.79 -12.73
C ILE A 114 6.95 -23.98 -11.68
N ASP A 115 7.00 -25.10 -10.97
CA ASP A 115 6.05 -25.40 -9.89
C ASP A 115 6.48 -24.77 -8.55
N ASN A 116 7.79 -24.72 -8.27
CA ASN A 116 8.32 -24.15 -7.04
C ASN A 116 8.78 -22.70 -7.26
N VAL A 117 7.90 -21.75 -6.93
CA VAL A 117 8.16 -20.31 -7.03
C VAL A 117 9.21 -19.80 -6.04
N HIS A 118 9.64 -20.60 -5.06
CA HIS A 118 10.73 -20.26 -4.14
C HIS A 118 12.11 -20.79 -4.60
N SER A 119 12.17 -21.45 -5.76
CA SER A 119 13.42 -22.03 -6.28
C SER A 119 14.38 -20.98 -6.84
N GLN A 120 15.67 -21.35 -6.95
CA GLN A 120 16.68 -20.49 -7.59
C GLN A 120 16.35 -20.21 -9.06
N VAL A 121 15.69 -21.15 -9.76
CA VAL A 121 15.28 -20.95 -11.16
C VAL A 121 14.23 -19.85 -11.26
N ALA A 122 13.26 -19.83 -10.34
CA ALA A 122 12.25 -18.76 -10.26
C ALA A 122 12.91 -17.39 -9.99
N LEU A 123 13.85 -17.33 -9.03
CA LEU A 123 14.62 -16.12 -8.75
C LEU A 123 15.37 -15.61 -9.97
N ASN A 124 16.07 -16.48 -10.71
CA ASN A 124 16.83 -16.10 -11.91
C ASN A 124 15.93 -15.48 -13.00
N ILE A 125 14.68 -15.95 -13.14
CA ILE A 125 13.70 -15.36 -14.08
C ILE A 125 13.28 -13.96 -13.60
N ALA A 126 13.00 -13.81 -12.31
CA ALA A 126 12.68 -12.51 -11.74
C ALA A 126 13.83 -11.50 -11.92
N GLU A 127 15.08 -11.95 -11.72
CA GLU A 127 16.27 -11.12 -11.95
C GLU A 127 16.38 -10.68 -13.41
N LYS A 128 16.17 -11.60 -14.37
CA LYS A 128 16.19 -11.28 -15.80
C LYS A 128 15.16 -10.20 -16.18
N LEU A 129 14.02 -10.19 -15.50
CA LEU A 129 12.94 -9.23 -15.74
C LEU A 129 13.17 -7.89 -15.04
N TYR A 130 13.65 -7.88 -13.79
CA TYR A 130 13.56 -6.70 -12.92
C TYR A 130 14.86 -6.23 -12.27
N ALA A 131 15.95 -7.01 -12.29
CA ALA A 131 17.18 -6.64 -11.56
C ALA A 131 17.76 -5.30 -12.02
N GLU A 132 17.71 -5.02 -13.33
CA GLU A 132 18.17 -3.74 -13.89
C GLU A 132 17.38 -2.57 -13.30
N ASP A 133 16.05 -2.67 -13.22
CA ASP A 133 15.19 -1.59 -12.74
C ASP A 133 15.27 -1.46 -11.22
N PHE A 134 15.34 -2.58 -10.51
CA PHE A 134 15.55 -2.60 -9.07
C PHE A 134 16.89 -1.96 -8.67
N SER A 135 17.96 -2.17 -9.45
CA SER A 135 19.28 -1.58 -9.16
C SER A 135 19.30 -0.05 -9.21
N LYS A 136 18.31 0.57 -9.86
CA LYS A 136 18.14 2.03 -9.93
C LYS A 136 17.46 2.60 -8.68
N LEU A 137 16.86 1.75 -7.85
CA LEU A 137 16.25 2.14 -6.59
C LEU A 137 17.31 2.36 -5.50
N LYS A 138 17.06 3.33 -4.62
CA LYS A 138 17.75 3.44 -3.33
C LYS A 138 17.15 2.45 -2.33
N ALA A 139 17.17 1.16 -2.67
CA ALA A 139 16.60 0.11 -1.84
C ALA A 139 17.51 -0.19 -0.63
N SER A 140 16.91 -0.35 0.55
CA SER A 140 17.61 -0.83 1.75
C SER A 140 17.74 -2.36 1.81
N ARG A 141 16.96 -3.06 0.97
CA ARG A 141 16.89 -4.53 0.90
C ARG A 141 17.56 -5.08 -0.36
N SER A 142 17.97 -6.35 -0.32
CA SER A 142 18.46 -7.06 -1.50
C SER A 142 17.33 -7.33 -2.49
N PHE A 143 17.68 -7.63 -3.75
CA PHE A 143 16.73 -8.03 -4.77
C PHE A 143 15.95 -9.29 -4.35
N GLU A 144 16.63 -10.29 -3.80
CA GLU A 144 15.99 -11.53 -3.33
C GLU A 144 14.97 -11.27 -2.21
N ALA A 145 15.29 -10.38 -1.26
CA ALA A 145 14.35 -10.00 -0.21
C ALA A 145 13.12 -9.29 -0.81
N TRP A 146 13.33 -8.33 -1.72
CA TRP A 146 12.23 -7.69 -2.44
C TRP A 146 11.37 -8.68 -3.23
N TRP A 147 11.99 -9.62 -3.93
CA TRP A 147 11.28 -10.67 -4.67
C TRP A 147 10.40 -11.52 -3.76
N LYS A 148 10.94 -11.95 -2.61
CA LYS A 148 10.18 -12.70 -1.60
C LYS A 148 9.02 -11.88 -1.03
N ASP A 149 9.27 -10.63 -0.69
CA ASP A 149 8.29 -9.75 -0.05
C ASP A 149 7.20 -9.28 -1.01
N THR A 150 7.54 -9.10 -2.29
CA THR A 150 6.68 -8.41 -3.27
C THR A 150 6.10 -9.34 -4.34
N LEU A 151 6.91 -10.23 -4.92
CA LEU A 151 6.52 -10.98 -6.12
C LEU A 151 5.96 -12.37 -5.83
N ILE A 152 6.32 -12.98 -4.70
CA ILE A 152 5.84 -14.32 -4.34
C ILE A 152 5.16 -14.37 -2.96
N ASN A 153 5.04 -13.23 -2.27
CA ASN A 153 4.41 -13.15 -0.96
C ASN A 153 2.90 -13.39 -1.05
N PRO A 154 2.34 -14.41 -0.34
CA PRO A 154 0.89 -14.61 -0.30
C PRO A 154 0.15 -13.46 0.41
N PHE A 155 0.83 -12.66 1.25
CA PHE A 155 0.24 -11.52 1.96
C PHE A 155 0.13 -10.23 1.15
N LEU A 156 0.54 -10.25 -0.12
CA LEU A 156 0.21 -9.21 -1.10
C LEU A 156 -0.96 -9.61 -1.98
N ALA A 157 -1.93 -10.33 -1.42
CA ALA A 157 -3.21 -10.58 -2.07
C ALA A 157 -4.15 -9.39 -1.87
N SER A 158 -5.11 -9.19 -2.79
CA SER A 158 -6.08 -8.10 -2.74
C SER A 158 -6.82 -8.01 -1.40
N LYS A 159 -7.14 -9.17 -0.78
CA LYS A 159 -7.78 -9.23 0.55
C LYS A 159 -6.97 -8.61 1.70
N TYR A 160 -5.66 -8.44 1.52
CA TYR A 160 -4.76 -7.80 2.48
C TYR A 160 -4.48 -6.33 2.14
N HIS A 161 -5.05 -5.81 1.06
CA HIS A 161 -4.97 -4.39 0.73
C HIS A 161 -6.11 -3.62 1.38
N TRP A 162 -5.87 -2.35 1.66
CA TRP A 162 -6.90 -1.39 2.04
C TRP A 162 -6.89 -0.24 1.05
N SER A 163 -7.94 0.56 1.06
CA SER A 163 -8.03 1.83 0.37
C SER A 163 -8.59 2.89 1.33
N TYR A 164 -8.37 4.17 1.06
CA TYR A 164 -8.98 5.23 1.87
C TYR A 164 -10.51 5.17 1.94
N PRO A 165 -11.25 4.81 0.87
CA PRO A 165 -12.70 4.60 0.93
C PRO A 165 -13.14 3.47 1.87
N GLU A 166 -12.24 2.52 2.19
CA GLU A 166 -12.50 1.48 3.20
C GLU A 166 -12.13 1.95 4.61
N LEU A 167 -10.98 2.61 4.76
CA LEU A 167 -10.46 3.01 6.07
C LEU A 167 -11.16 4.23 6.67
N ILE A 168 -11.50 5.25 5.88
CA ILE A 168 -12.13 6.48 6.40
C ILE A 168 -13.46 6.17 7.10
N PRO A 169 -14.42 5.43 6.50
CA PRO A 169 -15.65 5.07 7.19
C PRO A 169 -15.41 4.26 8.47
N LEU A 170 -14.41 3.35 8.46
CA LEU A 170 -14.06 2.54 9.63
C LEU A 170 -13.57 3.43 10.79
N LEU A 171 -12.78 4.47 10.49
CA LEU A 171 -12.32 5.44 11.49
C LEU A 171 -13.49 6.25 12.07
N GLU A 172 -14.39 6.72 11.21
CA GLU A 172 -15.57 7.50 11.63
C GLU A 172 -16.48 6.69 12.57
N GLN A 173 -16.69 5.41 12.26
CA GLN A 173 -17.49 4.49 13.10
C GLN A 173 -16.93 4.34 14.52
N ILE A 174 -15.63 4.50 14.72
CA ILE A 174 -14.97 4.38 16.03
C ILE A 174 -14.71 5.75 16.68
N GLY A 175 -15.34 6.81 16.17
CA GLY A 175 -15.21 8.19 16.67
C GLY A 175 -13.83 8.79 16.43
N CYS A 176 -13.18 8.39 15.33
CA CYS A 176 -11.91 8.95 14.88
C CYS A 176 -12.07 9.66 13.54
N GLU A 177 -11.21 10.63 13.26
CA GLU A 177 -11.19 11.37 11.99
C GLU A 177 -9.84 11.26 11.31
N PHE A 178 -9.85 11.19 9.97
CA PHE A 178 -8.64 11.33 9.17
C PHE A 178 -7.93 12.64 9.53
N TYR A 179 -6.65 12.57 9.88
CA TYR A 179 -5.83 13.73 10.21
C TYR A 179 -4.85 14.05 9.08
N SER A 180 -4.06 13.07 8.64
CA SER A 180 -3.10 13.23 7.53
C SER A 180 -2.68 11.89 6.93
N SER A 181 -1.91 11.95 5.83
CA SER A 181 -1.35 10.76 5.17
C SER A 181 0.08 10.97 4.70
N SER A 182 0.80 9.86 4.56
CA SER A 182 2.06 9.78 3.81
C SER A 182 1.97 8.61 2.82
N PRO A 183 2.13 8.83 1.50
CA PRO A 183 2.32 10.12 0.84
C PRO A 183 1.16 11.09 1.07
N LYS A 184 1.47 12.39 1.10
CA LYS A 184 0.45 13.43 1.21
C LYS A 184 -0.20 13.66 -0.16
N TRP A 185 -1.37 13.07 -0.36
CA TRP A 185 -2.14 13.17 -1.61
C TRP A 185 -3.27 14.21 -1.54
N THR A 186 -3.75 14.54 -0.34
CA THR A 186 -4.83 15.51 -0.14
C THR A 186 -4.32 16.82 0.44
N GLY A 187 -4.91 17.93 -0.03
CA GLY A 187 -4.65 19.29 0.44
C GLY A 187 -5.73 19.86 1.35
N ILE A 188 -6.72 19.04 1.75
CA ILE A 188 -7.80 19.47 2.64
C ILE A 188 -7.18 20.07 3.90
N ASP A 189 -7.72 21.20 4.34
CA ASP A 189 -7.26 22.01 5.48
C ASP A 189 -5.87 22.64 5.40
N ARG A 190 -5.15 22.50 4.28
CA ARG A 190 -3.82 23.10 4.14
C ARG A 190 -3.85 24.63 4.21
N PHE A 191 -4.95 25.24 3.77
CA PHE A 191 -5.13 26.70 3.73
C PHE A 191 -6.50 27.12 4.28
N THR A 192 -7.06 26.33 5.19
CA THR A 192 -8.35 26.65 5.81
C THR A 192 -8.14 27.57 7.00
N TRP A 193 -8.97 28.60 7.13
CA TRP A 193 -8.95 29.48 8.30
C TRP A 193 -9.45 28.73 9.53
N TYR A 194 -8.85 28.94 10.70
CA TYR A 194 -9.15 28.16 11.92
C TYR A 194 -10.63 28.19 12.38
N LYS A 195 -11.43 29.16 11.91
CA LYS A 195 -12.88 29.21 12.20
C LYS A 195 -13.75 28.50 11.16
N ASN A 196 -13.19 28.15 10.01
CA ASN A 196 -13.88 27.44 8.95
C ASN A 196 -13.63 25.95 9.16
N VAL A 197 -14.20 25.38 10.21
CA VAL A 197 -14.14 23.93 10.44
C VAL A 197 -15.23 23.30 9.60
N SER A 198 -14.86 22.58 8.54
CA SER A 198 -15.81 21.76 7.78
C SER A 198 -16.38 20.67 8.67
N ASP A 199 -17.64 20.33 8.45
CA ASP A 199 -18.26 19.17 9.07
C ASP A 199 -17.55 17.88 8.61
N SER A 200 -17.54 16.84 9.47
CA SER A 200 -16.88 15.57 9.14
C SER A 200 -17.42 14.94 7.86
N SER A 201 -18.72 15.06 7.58
CA SER A 201 -19.35 14.53 6.37
C SER A 201 -18.85 15.24 5.10
N GLU A 202 -18.72 16.57 5.16
CA GLU A 202 -18.16 17.36 4.06
C GLU A 202 -16.70 16.98 3.81
N ARG A 203 -15.91 16.86 4.89
CA ARG A 203 -14.50 16.46 4.82
C ARG A 203 -14.34 15.06 4.22
N HIS A 204 -15.19 14.10 4.59
CA HIS A 204 -15.24 12.78 3.98
C HIS A 204 -15.47 12.88 2.47
N GLN A 205 -16.50 13.61 2.05
CA GLN A 205 -16.82 13.75 0.63
C GLN A 205 -15.62 14.33 -0.15
N GLN A 206 -14.97 15.37 0.38
CA GLN A 206 -13.78 15.97 -0.21
C GLN A 206 -12.61 14.98 -0.30
N LEU A 207 -12.41 14.12 0.71
CA LEU A 207 -11.38 13.07 0.68
C LEU A 207 -11.64 12.07 -0.46
N THR A 208 -12.88 11.61 -0.59
CA THR A 208 -13.30 10.68 -1.66
C THR A 208 -13.17 11.32 -3.04
N GLU A 209 -13.50 12.60 -3.20
CA GLU A 209 -13.31 13.34 -4.45
C GLU A 209 -11.82 13.53 -4.79
N ASN A 210 -11.00 13.90 -3.80
CA ASN A 210 -9.56 14.06 -4.00
C ASN A 210 -8.90 12.72 -4.39
N LEU A 211 -9.30 11.59 -3.80
CA LEU A 211 -8.74 10.30 -4.18
C LEU A 211 -9.00 9.99 -5.67
N ARG A 212 -10.22 10.26 -6.15
CA ARG A 212 -10.58 10.08 -7.57
C ARG A 212 -9.83 11.03 -8.50
N MET A 213 -9.56 12.25 -8.04
CA MET A 213 -8.77 13.24 -8.77
C MET A 213 -7.28 12.88 -8.83
N TYR A 214 -6.75 12.30 -7.76
CA TYR A 214 -5.34 11.92 -7.66
C TYR A 214 -5.08 10.46 -7.97
N LEU A 215 -6.07 9.71 -8.49
CA LEU A 215 -5.91 8.31 -8.88
C LEU A 215 -4.63 8.06 -9.71
N PRO A 216 -4.25 8.89 -10.72
CA PRO A 216 -3.00 8.70 -11.45
C PRO A 216 -1.74 8.70 -10.58
N PHE A 217 -1.72 9.48 -9.49
CA PHE A 217 -0.61 9.47 -8.53
C PHE A 217 -0.53 8.12 -7.81
N PHE A 218 -1.66 7.54 -7.38
CA PHE A 218 -1.65 6.21 -6.78
C PHE A 218 -1.11 5.16 -7.76
N LEU A 219 -1.62 5.18 -9.00
CA LEU A 219 -1.25 4.20 -10.02
C LEU A 219 0.23 4.25 -10.42
N THR A 220 0.83 5.45 -10.46
CA THR A 220 2.14 5.66 -11.11
C THR A 220 3.23 6.19 -10.17
N GLY A 221 2.85 6.81 -9.05
CA GLY A 221 3.73 7.60 -8.19
C GLY A 221 4.07 8.98 -8.75
N LEU A 222 3.55 9.35 -9.93
CA LEU A 222 3.81 10.66 -10.53
C LEU A 222 2.98 11.74 -9.84
N PRO A 223 3.59 12.89 -9.48
CA PRO A 223 2.83 14.02 -9.00
C PRO A 223 1.91 14.54 -10.13
N PRO A 224 0.73 15.06 -9.77
CA PRO A 224 -0.20 15.65 -10.72
C PRO A 224 0.45 16.81 -11.48
N SER A 225 0.23 16.87 -12.79
CA SER A 225 0.65 18.00 -13.62
C SER A 225 -0.15 19.26 -13.26
N ALA A 226 0.51 20.42 -13.30
CA ALA A 226 -0.12 21.68 -12.91
C ALA A 226 -1.32 21.99 -13.82
N GLY A 227 -2.50 22.18 -13.21
CA GLY A 227 -3.72 22.58 -13.94
C GLY A 227 -4.57 21.44 -14.48
N GLU A 228 -4.10 20.19 -14.45
CA GLU A 228 -4.86 19.03 -14.92
C GLU A 228 -5.55 18.33 -13.75
N LYS A 229 -6.89 18.37 -13.77
CA LYS A 229 -7.73 17.64 -12.82
C LYS A 229 -8.77 16.84 -13.61
N SER A 230 -8.51 15.55 -13.80
CA SER A 230 -9.51 14.60 -14.30
C SER A 230 -9.89 13.66 -13.18
N SER A 231 -11.13 13.75 -12.70
CA SER A 231 -11.63 12.89 -11.63
C SER A 231 -12.11 11.57 -12.22
N ALA A 232 -11.60 10.45 -11.70
CA ALA A 232 -12.09 9.14 -12.07
C ALA A 232 -13.57 8.97 -11.68
N SER A 233 -14.36 8.32 -12.53
CA SER A 233 -15.73 7.94 -12.16
C SER A 233 -15.71 6.75 -11.20
N PRO A 234 -16.77 6.53 -10.40
CA PRO A 234 -16.90 5.31 -9.58
C PRO A 234 -16.71 4.03 -10.40
N ALA A 235 -17.24 3.98 -11.62
CA ALA A 235 -17.08 2.81 -12.50
C ALA A 235 -15.62 2.53 -12.89
N VAL A 236 -14.77 3.57 -13.01
CA VAL A 236 -13.32 3.38 -13.22
C VAL A 236 -12.70 2.74 -11.98
N ILE A 237 -13.04 3.22 -10.79
CA ILE A 237 -12.56 2.68 -9.51
C ILE A 237 -12.98 1.22 -9.32
N ASP A 238 -14.23 0.89 -9.63
CA ASP A 238 -14.75 -0.48 -9.55
C ASP A 238 -14.05 -1.41 -10.54
N SER A 239 -13.83 -0.94 -11.78
CA SER A 239 -13.12 -1.72 -12.81
C SER A 239 -11.67 -2.02 -12.42
N LEU A 240 -11.00 -1.07 -11.74
CA LEU A 240 -9.65 -1.23 -11.23
C LEU A 240 -9.62 -2.17 -10.02
N THR A 241 -10.60 -2.07 -9.12
CA THR A 241 -10.76 -2.98 -7.97
C THR A 241 -10.89 -4.43 -8.45
N ASN A 242 -11.78 -4.67 -9.43
CA ASN A 242 -11.96 -5.99 -10.04
C ASN A 242 -10.67 -6.51 -10.69
N LEU A 243 -9.94 -5.64 -11.39
CA LEU A 243 -8.65 -6.02 -11.98
C LEU A 243 -7.66 -6.48 -10.90
N ILE A 244 -7.53 -5.74 -9.79
CA ILE A 244 -6.59 -6.08 -8.71
C ILE A 244 -6.95 -7.42 -8.06
N GLU A 245 -8.25 -7.71 -7.92
CA GLU A 245 -8.75 -8.99 -7.42
C GLU A 245 -8.38 -10.14 -8.38
N GLN A 246 -8.61 -9.97 -9.69
CA GLN A 246 -8.21 -10.96 -10.70
C GLN A 246 -6.69 -11.22 -10.73
N LEU A 247 -5.87 -10.16 -10.62
CA LEU A 247 -4.42 -10.29 -10.56
C LEU A 247 -3.98 -11.05 -9.29
N SER A 248 -4.61 -10.73 -8.16
CA SER A 248 -4.38 -11.42 -6.89
C SER A 248 -4.73 -12.90 -6.99
N ASP A 249 -5.90 -13.24 -7.51
CA ASP A 249 -6.37 -14.63 -7.61
C ASP A 249 -5.50 -15.47 -8.54
N TYR A 250 -5.04 -14.90 -9.66
CA TYR A 250 -4.07 -15.54 -10.56
C TYR A 250 -2.73 -15.81 -9.86
N THR A 251 -2.23 -14.85 -9.09
CA THR A 251 -0.86 -14.88 -8.54
C THR A 251 -0.74 -15.43 -7.12
N VAL A 252 -1.84 -15.88 -6.52
CA VAL A 252 -1.84 -16.54 -5.20
C VAL A 252 -2.23 -18.01 -5.33
N ASN A 253 -3.26 -18.32 -6.12
CA ASN A 253 -3.84 -19.66 -6.19
C ASN A 253 -3.97 -20.19 -7.63
N TRP A 254 -3.48 -19.48 -8.63
CA TRP A 254 -3.78 -19.77 -10.05
C TRP A 254 -5.29 -19.84 -10.33
N GLY A 255 -6.11 -19.13 -9.54
CA GLY A 255 -7.56 -19.27 -9.52
C GLY A 255 -8.26 -18.62 -10.71
N THR A 256 -7.63 -17.63 -11.33
CA THR A 256 -8.12 -16.95 -12.53
C THR A 256 -7.24 -17.33 -13.73
N PRO A 257 -7.80 -17.84 -14.84
CA PRO A 257 -7.03 -18.05 -16.07
C PRO A 257 -6.46 -16.73 -16.59
N ILE A 258 -5.24 -16.76 -17.15
CA ILE A 258 -4.57 -15.54 -17.65
C ILE A 258 -5.38 -14.86 -18.77
N GLU A 259 -6.15 -15.63 -19.53
CA GLU A 259 -7.01 -15.16 -20.62
C GLU A 259 -8.18 -14.29 -20.11
N ALA A 260 -8.59 -14.48 -18.84
CA ALA A 260 -9.66 -13.71 -18.21
C ALA A 260 -9.18 -12.35 -17.66
N ILE A 261 -7.86 -12.15 -17.55
CA ILE A 261 -7.28 -10.89 -17.07
C ILE A 261 -7.22 -9.90 -18.23
N ILE A 262 -8.08 -8.89 -18.18
CA ILE A 262 -8.23 -7.89 -19.23
C ILE A 262 -7.91 -6.51 -18.66
N TYR A 263 -7.09 -5.74 -19.38
CA TYR A 263 -6.86 -4.34 -19.02
C TYR A 263 -8.18 -3.54 -19.16
N PRO A 264 -8.70 -2.91 -18.10
CA PRO A 264 -10.05 -2.34 -18.11
C PRO A 264 -10.22 -1.25 -19.17
N PRO A 265 -11.21 -1.36 -20.08
CA PRO A 265 -11.49 -0.33 -21.07
C PRO A 265 -11.83 1.04 -20.46
N LEU A 266 -12.50 1.05 -19.30
CA LEU A 266 -12.82 2.30 -18.59
C LEU A 266 -11.56 3.00 -18.05
N LEU A 267 -10.57 2.23 -17.58
CA LEU A 267 -9.29 2.79 -17.16
C LEU A 267 -8.50 3.32 -18.35
N ASP A 268 -8.52 2.61 -19.48
CA ASP A 268 -7.91 3.04 -20.73
C ASP A 268 -8.49 4.38 -21.22
N GLU A 269 -9.81 4.48 -21.28
CA GLU A 269 -10.50 5.70 -21.68
C GLU A 269 -10.15 6.86 -20.75
N TYR A 270 -10.26 6.63 -19.43
CA TYR A 270 -9.94 7.64 -18.42
C TYR A 270 -8.51 8.17 -18.56
N LEU A 271 -7.51 7.29 -18.60
CA LEU A 271 -6.10 7.71 -18.69
C LEU A 271 -5.75 8.35 -20.04
N SER A 272 -6.43 7.95 -21.12
CA SER A 272 -6.21 8.54 -22.45
C SER A 272 -6.75 9.96 -22.58
N GLN A 273 -7.76 10.32 -21.79
CA GLN A 273 -8.34 11.66 -21.77
C GLN A 273 -7.50 12.68 -20.98
N ILE A 274 -6.56 12.21 -20.14
CA ILE A 274 -5.67 13.09 -19.37
C ILE A 274 -4.60 13.67 -20.31
N GLN A 275 -4.35 14.97 -20.21
CA GLN A 275 -3.41 15.70 -21.09
C GLN A 275 -1.93 15.56 -20.66
N ASP A 276 -1.59 14.44 -20.01
CA ASP A 276 -0.23 14.12 -19.61
C ASP A 276 0.35 13.00 -20.49
N SER A 277 1.35 13.34 -21.30
CA SER A 277 1.99 12.38 -22.22
C SER A 277 2.60 11.18 -21.51
N ARG A 278 3.03 11.33 -20.24
CA ARG A 278 3.60 10.23 -19.44
C ARG A 278 2.50 9.23 -19.06
N LEU A 279 1.32 9.72 -18.68
CA LEU A 279 0.16 8.88 -18.35
C LEU A 279 -0.39 8.17 -19.60
N GLN A 280 -0.44 8.85 -20.74
CA GLN A 280 -0.84 8.23 -22.02
C GLN A 280 0.16 7.14 -22.46
N GLN A 281 1.46 7.38 -22.28
CA GLN A 281 2.50 6.37 -22.52
C GLN A 281 2.34 5.17 -21.57
N PHE A 282 2.20 5.44 -20.27
CA PHE A 282 1.96 4.43 -19.24
C PHE A 282 0.75 3.55 -19.61
N ASN A 283 -0.38 4.18 -19.94
CA ASN A 283 -1.61 3.50 -20.31
C ASN A 283 -1.41 2.56 -21.52
N ARG A 284 -0.73 3.05 -22.57
CA ARG A 284 -0.43 2.23 -23.76
C ARG A 284 0.49 1.05 -23.46
N GLU A 285 1.53 1.27 -22.66
CA GLU A 285 2.47 0.21 -22.27
C GLU A 285 1.81 -0.84 -21.37
N MET A 286 0.94 -0.43 -20.46
CA MET A 286 0.12 -1.34 -19.65
C MET A 286 -0.73 -2.22 -20.56
N LYS A 287 -1.48 -1.65 -21.51
CA LYS A 287 -2.26 -2.43 -22.49
C LYS A 287 -1.40 -3.47 -23.23
N ASN A 288 -0.24 -3.06 -23.71
CA ASN A 288 0.67 -3.96 -24.41
C ASN A 288 1.13 -5.13 -23.52
N ILE A 289 1.45 -4.87 -22.24
CA ILE A 289 1.83 -5.91 -21.28
C ILE A 289 0.66 -6.88 -21.05
N TYR A 290 -0.56 -6.38 -20.87
CA TYR A 290 -1.75 -7.20 -20.64
C TYR A 290 -2.15 -8.05 -21.85
N GLU A 291 -1.88 -7.59 -23.07
CA GLU A 291 -2.01 -8.44 -24.25
C GLU A 291 -0.86 -9.46 -24.33
N ALA A 292 0.36 -9.06 -23.97
CA ALA A 292 1.53 -9.92 -24.09
C ALA A 292 1.55 -11.10 -23.12
N VAL A 293 0.96 -10.98 -21.93
CA VAL A 293 0.83 -12.11 -21.00
C VAL A 293 -0.01 -13.25 -21.55
N LYS A 294 -0.87 -12.99 -22.55
CA LYS A 294 -1.68 -14.01 -23.23
C LYS A 294 -0.88 -14.79 -24.29
N TYR A 295 0.33 -14.36 -24.62
CA TYR A 295 1.20 -15.09 -25.55
C TYR A 295 1.68 -16.41 -24.92
N ASN A 296 1.95 -17.39 -25.79
CA ASN A 296 2.49 -18.70 -25.40
C ASN A 296 4.02 -18.79 -25.53
N GLN A 297 4.70 -17.65 -25.66
CA GLN A 297 6.16 -17.57 -25.84
C GLN A 297 6.77 -16.62 -24.81
N LEU A 298 7.72 -17.14 -24.02
CA LEU A 298 8.36 -16.38 -22.94
C LEU A 298 9.14 -15.19 -23.49
N GLU A 299 9.87 -15.38 -24.58
CA GLU A 299 10.71 -14.35 -25.20
C GLU A 299 9.88 -13.14 -25.64
N GLN A 300 8.68 -13.40 -26.16
CA GLN A 300 7.76 -12.35 -26.60
C GLN A 300 7.23 -11.54 -25.40
N LEU A 301 6.83 -12.22 -24.31
CA LEU A 301 6.43 -11.56 -23.06
C LEU A 301 7.56 -10.69 -22.49
N ILE A 302 8.77 -11.25 -22.37
CA ILE A 302 9.95 -10.54 -21.87
C ILE A 302 10.25 -9.33 -22.76
N SER A 303 10.23 -9.49 -24.09
CA SER A 303 10.52 -8.41 -25.02
C SER A 303 9.52 -7.26 -24.90
N VAL A 304 8.23 -7.55 -24.75
CA VAL A 304 7.21 -6.50 -24.57
C VAL A 304 7.42 -5.79 -23.24
N TYR A 305 7.65 -6.53 -22.14
CA TYR A 305 7.90 -5.91 -20.84
C TYR A 305 9.16 -5.02 -20.87
N GLN A 306 10.26 -5.51 -21.44
CA GLN A 306 11.51 -4.77 -21.53
C GLN A 306 11.39 -3.51 -22.40
N ALA A 307 10.54 -3.53 -23.43
CA ALA A 307 10.25 -2.37 -24.27
C ALA A 307 9.37 -1.32 -23.57
N SER A 308 8.63 -1.68 -22.53
CA SER A 308 7.77 -0.80 -21.73
C SER A 308 8.57 0.06 -20.74
N LYS A 309 9.36 1.00 -21.29
CA LYS A 309 10.27 1.86 -20.52
C LYS A 309 9.56 2.74 -19.49
N CYS A 310 8.36 3.24 -19.81
CA CYS A 310 7.58 4.09 -18.91
C CYS A 310 7.13 3.29 -17.68
N VAL A 311 6.47 2.16 -17.88
CA VAL A 311 6.01 1.25 -16.82
C VAL A 311 7.18 0.76 -15.96
N ARG A 312 8.30 0.37 -16.58
CA ARG A 312 9.52 -0.07 -15.88
C ARG A 312 10.13 1.00 -14.97
N SER A 313 9.98 2.27 -15.34
CA SER A 313 10.50 3.40 -14.56
C SER A 313 9.61 3.82 -13.38
N MET A 314 8.39 3.30 -13.28
CA MET A 314 7.39 3.68 -12.28
C MET A 314 7.18 2.61 -11.22
N TRP A 315 6.79 3.00 -10.01
CA TRP A 315 6.59 2.07 -8.88
C TRP A 315 5.20 2.16 -8.23
N GLY A 316 4.39 3.15 -8.62
CA GLY A 316 3.11 3.42 -7.96
C GLY A 316 3.32 4.06 -6.59
N ALA A 317 2.25 4.06 -5.80
CA ALA A 317 2.29 4.42 -4.38
C ALA A 317 1.71 3.28 -3.54
N PRO A 318 2.36 2.11 -3.46
CA PRO A 318 1.76 0.91 -2.87
C PRO A 318 1.66 0.97 -1.34
N TYR A 319 2.55 1.68 -0.65
CA TYR A 319 2.60 1.66 0.82
C TYR A 319 2.28 3.04 1.39
N HIS A 320 1.25 3.09 2.23
CA HIS A 320 0.68 4.32 2.77
C HIS A 320 0.68 4.30 4.29
N TYR A 321 0.78 5.48 4.86
CA TYR A 321 0.49 5.78 6.26
C TYR A 321 -0.76 6.64 6.32
N ILE A 322 -1.63 6.34 7.26
CA ILE A 322 -2.76 7.18 7.64
C ILE A 322 -2.60 7.54 9.11
N CYS A 323 -2.66 8.83 9.39
CA CYS A 323 -2.74 9.38 10.73
C CYS A 323 -4.18 9.81 10.97
N PHE A 324 -4.74 9.45 12.11
CA PHE A 324 -6.10 9.79 12.51
C PHE A 324 -6.15 10.21 13.97
N SER A 325 -7.10 11.07 14.31
CA SER A 325 -7.29 11.59 15.66
C SER A 325 -8.55 11.06 16.30
N LYS A 326 -8.50 10.73 17.59
CA LYS A 326 -9.70 10.44 18.38
C LYS A 326 -10.44 11.75 18.65
N MET A 327 -11.73 11.81 18.35
CA MET A 327 -12.52 13.01 18.61
C MET A 327 -12.60 13.28 20.11
N ALA A 328 -12.26 14.52 20.50
CA ALA A 328 -12.48 15.00 21.86
C ALA A 328 -13.96 15.34 22.00
N TYR A 329 -14.79 14.34 22.33
CA TYR A 329 -16.24 14.39 22.60
C TYR A 329 -17.00 15.59 21.97
N SER A 330 -17.83 15.28 20.96
CA SER A 330 -18.95 16.13 20.51
C SER A 330 -20.01 16.31 21.59
#